data_AF-A0A7C2P2H4-F1
#
_entry.id   AF-A0A7C2P2H4-F1
#
_cell.length_a   1.000
_cell.length_b   1.000
_cell.length_c   1.000
_cell.angle_alpha   90.00
_cell.angle_beta   90.00
_cell.angle_gamma   90.00
#
_symmetry.space_group_name_H-M   'P 1'
#
loop_
_entity.id
_entity.type
_entity.pdbx_description
1 polymer ?
#
loop_
_entity_poly.entity_id
_entity_poly.type
_entity_poly.pdbx_seq_one_letter_code
_entity_poly.pdbx_strand_id
1 'polypeptide(L)'
;MTSPVSKAGISQETPEIDPWRLVRYKCDPAHTAQEESLFALANGTLGVRGGLEEDDSASHGVFLGGVWERMPIDYHERFPGFARSSDTRVPVADGTHIRLRLGDAMLDLQHGERLAFKRELDLRQGCYRQAMTWRASSGAIVEIIAQRLVALEIPGLLAIRYR
;
A
#
# COMPACT_ATOMS: atom_id res chain seq x y z
N MET A 1 46.26 21.91 -28.96
CA MET A 1 45.57 22.51 -27.80
C MET A 1 44.08 22.27 -27.97
N THR A 2 43.61 21.14 -27.46
CA THR A 2 42.21 20.72 -27.50
C THR A 2 41.59 20.96 -26.14
N SER A 3 40.62 21.88 -26.08
CA SER A 3 39.81 22.14 -24.88
C SER A 3 38.89 20.95 -24.60
N PRO A 4 38.80 20.43 -23.37
CA PRO A 4 37.78 19.46 -23.04
C PRO A 4 36.44 20.17 -22.75
N VAL A 5 35.40 19.67 -23.40
CA VAL A 5 33.99 20.01 -23.16
C VAL A 5 33.63 19.60 -21.72
N SER A 6 33.15 20.57 -20.94
CA SER A 6 32.59 20.35 -19.61
C SER A 6 31.36 19.44 -19.71
N LYS A 7 31.43 18.26 -19.08
CA LYS A 7 30.23 17.47 -18.77
C LYS A 7 29.51 18.19 -17.64
N ALA A 8 28.41 18.86 -17.94
CA ALA A 8 27.45 19.29 -16.95
C ALA A 8 26.91 18.04 -16.25
N GLY A 9 27.39 17.79 -15.04
CA GLY A 9 26.83 16.79 -14.15
C GLY A 9 25.40 17.20 -13.81
N ILE A 10 24.45 16.33 -14.08
CA ILE A 10 23.10 16.45 -13.52
C ILE A 10 23.26 16.24 -12.02
N SER A 11 23.27 17.33 -11.25
CA SER A 11 23.15 17.30 -9.81
C SER A 11 21.83 16.61 -9.48
N GLN A 12 21.90 15.35 -9.04
CA GLN A 12 20.76 14.68 -8.42
C GLN A 12 20.60 15.33 -7.03
N GLU A 13 19.84 16.41 -6.96
CA GLU A 13 19.42 16.96 -5.67
C GLU A 13 18.60 15.89 -4.95
N THR A 14 19.15 15.37 -3.85
CA THR A 14 18.39 14.53 -2.93
C THR A 14 17.22 15.39 -2.42
N PRO A 15 15.97 15.01 -2.71
CA PRO A 15 14.83 15.81 -2.28
C PRO A 15 14.87 15.93 -0.75
N GLU A 16 14.64 17.15 -0.25
CA GLU A 16 14.57 17.42 1.18
C GLU A 16 13.59 16.46 1.85
N ILE A 17 14.05 15.76 2.89
CA ILE A 17 13.26 14.73 3.57
C ILE A 17 12.28 15.45 4.52
N ASP A 18 10.98 15.41 4.23
CA ASP A 18 9.95 15.83 5.19
C ASP A 18 9.81 14.74 6.28
N PRO A 19 10.09 15.04 7.55
CA PRO A 19 10.04 14.05 8.64
C PRO A 19 8.65 13.46 8.89
N TRP A 20 7.60 14.05 8.33
CA TRP A 20 6.22 13.58 8.47
C TRP A 20 5.65 12.92 7.22
N ARG A 21 6.46 12.74 6.17
CA ARG A 21 6.00 12.13 4.94
C ARG A 21 6.90 10.97 4.56
N LEU A 22 6.29 9.80 4.41
CA LEU A 22 6.92 8.68 3.73
C LEU A 22 6.52 8.71 2.26
N VAL A 23 7.48 8.92 1.36
CA VAL A 23 7.22 9.01 -0.09
C VAL A 23 7.96 7.91 -0.85
N ARG A 24 7.32 7.36 -1.88
CA ARG A 24 7.90 6.43 -2.85
C ARG A 24 7.50 6.80 -4.26
N TYR A 25 8.44 6.67 -5.20
CA TYR A 25 8.24 6.98 -6.62
C TYR A 25 8.32 5.74 -7.52
N LYS A 26 8.60 4.58 -6.95
CA LYS A 26 8.72 3.32 -7.66
C LYS A 26 7.98 2.24 -6.89
N CYS A 27 7.51 1.25 -7.63
CA CYS A 27 6.95 0.04 -7.07
C CYS A 27 7.82 -1.12 -7.56
N ASP A 28 8.53 -1.75 -6.64
CA ASP A 28 9.33 -2.94 -6.89
C ASP A 28 8.53 -4.16 -6.44
N PRO A 29 8.16 -5.07 -7.36
CA PRO A 29 7.42 -6.28 -7.02
C PRO A 29 8.05 -7.10 -5.88
N ALA A 30 9.38 -7.11 -5.78
CA ALA A 30 10.10 -7.84 -4.73
C ALA A 30 9.88 -7.27 -3.32
N HIS A 31 9.49 -5.99 -3.22
CA HIS A 31 9.31 -5.27 -1.96
C HIS A 31 7.83 -4.92 -1.66
N THR A 32 6.89 -5.44 -2.44
CA THR A 32 5.45 -5.15 -2.34
C THR A 32 4.91 -5.31 -0.91
N ALA A 33 5.12 -6.47 -0.29
CA ALA A 33 4.63 -6.74 1.07
C ALA A 33 5.23 -5.82 2.15
N GLN A 34 6.51 -5.46 2.01
CA GLN A 34 7.16 -4.51 2.91
C GLN A 34 6.52 -3.13 2.77
N GLU A 35 6.35 -2.68 1.55
CA GLU A 35 5.79 -1.39 1.26
C GLU A 35 4.31 -1.28 1.70
N GLU A 36 3.52 -2.32 1.51
CA GLU A 36 2.17 -2.39 2.06
C GLU A 36 2.13 -2.36 3.59
N SER A 37 3.18 -2.86 4.25
CA SER A 37 3.33 -2.72 5.71
C SER A 37 3.61 -1.27 6.09
N LEU A 38 4.53 -0.61 5.38
CA LEU A 38 4.98 0.76 5.68
C LEU A 38 3.88 1.80 5.47
N PHE A 39 3.01 1.59 4.49
CA PHE A 39 1.94 2.51 4.12
C PHE A 39 0.58 2.16 4.76
N ALA A 40 0.55 1.21 5.71
CA ALA A 40 -0.68 0.78 6.37
C ALA A 40 -1.34 1.92 7.18
N LEU A 41 -2.66 1.86 7.27
CA LEU A 41 -3.48 2.80 8.04
C LEU A 41 -4.28 2.07 9.11
N ALA A 42 -4.43 2.67 10.30
CA ALA A 42 -5.23 2.07 11.37
C ALA A 42 -5.72 3.12 12.38
N ASN A 43 -6.81 2.80 13.09
CA ASN A 43 -7.33 3.58 14.23
C ASN A 43 -7.50 2.73 15.52
N GLY A 44 -6.91 1.54 15.57
CA GLY A 44 -7.06 0.59 16.67
C GLY A 44 -8.29 -0.33 16.57
N THR A 45 -9.35 0.10 15.89
CA THR A 45 -10.55 -0.74 15.62
C THR A 45 -10.51 -1.39 14.23
N LEU A 46 -9.95 -0.68 13.26
CA LEU A 46 -9.79 -1.09 11.88
C LEU A 46 -8.34 -0.83 11.48
N GLY A 47 -7.71 -1.79 10.80
CA GLY A 47 -6.39 -1.66 10.21
C GLY A 47 -6.39 -2.19 8.78
N VAL A 48 -5.72 -1.50 7.88
CA VAL A 48 -5.67 -1.85 6.45
C VAL A 48 -4.25 -1.69 5.93
N ARG A 49 -3.79 -2.68 5.15
CA ARG A 49 -2.50 -2.66 4.46
C ARG A 49 -2.46 -1.53 3.41
N GLY A 50 -1.30 -0.91 3.25
CA GLY A 50 -1.07 0.23 2.36
C GLY A 50 -0.91 -0.12 0.87
N GLY A 51 -1.60 -1.18 0.43
CA GLY A 51 -1.59 -1.63 -0.96
C GLY A 51 -2.39 -0.73 -1.87
N LEU A 52 -2.15 -0.86 -3.17
CA LEU A 52 -2.83 -0.09 -4.21
C LEU A 52 -4.26 -0.59 -4.35
N GLU A 53 -5.21 0.33 -4.49
CA GLU A 53 -6.61 -0.02 -4.65
C GLU A 53 -6.86 -0.86 -5.92
N GLU A 54 -6.02 -0.73 -6.96
CA GLU A 54 -6.21 -1.40 -8.26
C GLU A 54 -5.41 -2.69 -8.47
N ASP A 55 -4.54 -3.06 -7.51
CA ASP A 55 -3.64 -4.21 -7.66
C ASP A 55 -4.14 -5.41 -6.85
N ASP A 56 -3.92 -6.60 -7.40
CA ASP A 56 -4.09 -7.83 -6.63
C ASP A 56 -2.77 -8.12 -5.89
N SER A 57 -2.84 -8.28 -4.57
CA SER A 57 -1.65 -8.59 -3.76
C SER A 57 -1.95 -9.65 -2.71
N ALA A 58 -1.01 -10.58 -2.57
CA ALA A 58 -1.07 -11.65 -1.57
C ALA A 58 -0.96 -11.13 -0.13
N SER A 59 -0.48 -9.90 0.06
CA SER A 59 -0.35 -9.27 1.38
C SER A 59 -1.40 -8.20 1.66
N HIS A 60 -2.34 -7.97 0.75
CA HIS A 60 -3.55 -7.19 1.05
C HIS A 60 -4.28 -7.78 2.23
N GLY A 61 -4.83 -6.89 3.06
CA GLY A 61 -5.47 -7.31 4.29
C GLY A 61 -6.15 -6.16 5.00
N VAL A 62 -7.40 -6.42 5.36
CA VAL A 62 -8.22 -5.60 6.24
C VAL A 62 -8.41 -6.38 7.54
N PHE A 63 -8.22 -5.73 8.67
CA PHE A 63 -8.28 -6.37 9.99
C PHE A 63 -9.20 -5.55 10.90
N LEU A 64 -10.13 -6.24 11.57
CA LEU A 64 -10.93 -5.65 12.64
C LEU A 64 -10.32 -6.05 13.97
N GLY A 65 -10.15 -5.06 14.87
CA GLY A 65 -9.53 -5.26 16.18
C GLY A 65 -10.23 -6.34 17.01
N GLY A 66 -11.53 -6.52 16.80
CA GLY A 66 -12.39 -7.50 17.47
C GLY A 66 -12.56 -8.84 16.75
N VAL A 67 -11.83 -9.11 15.66
CA VAL A 67 -11.93 -10.37 14.90
C VAL A 67 -10.61 -11.12 14.98
N TRP A 68 -10.66 -12.31 15.57
CA TRP A 68 -9.51 -13.22 15.69
C TRP A 68 -9.99 -14.66 15.76
N GLU A 69 -9.10 -15.57 15.41
CA GLU A 69 -9.29 -17.00 15.63
C GLU A 69 -8.48 -17.46 16.83
N ARG A 70 -9.09 -18.34 17.64
CA ARG A 70 -8.43 -19.00 18.76
C ARG A 70 -8.13 -20.44 18.39
N MET A 71 -6.86 -20.79 18.39
CA MET A 71 -6.39 -22.13 18.05
C MET A 71 -5.72 -22.78 19.26
N PRO A 72 -5.93 -24.08 19.52
CA PRO A 72 -5.18 -24.78 20.56
C PRO A 72 -3.69 -24.80 20.23
N ILE A 73 -2.84 -24.64 21.24
CA ILE A 73 -1.40 -24.80 21.08
C ILE A 73 -1.03 -26.25 21.37
N ASP A 74 -0.45 -26.90 20.36
CA ASP A 74 0.15 -28.21 20.52
C ASP A 74 1.60 -28.08 20.97
N TYR A 75 1.92 -28.68 22.10
CA TYR A 75 3.26 -28.69 22.66
C TYR A 75 3.75 -30.13 22.66
N HIS A 76 4.98 -30.34 22.19
CA HIS A 76 5.67 -31.61 22.36
C HIS A 76 5.84 -31.98 23.85
N GLU A 77 6.02 -30.97 24.73
CA GLU A 77 6.03 -31.09 26.18
C GLU A 77 5.29 -29.93 26.85
N ARG A 78 4.39 -30.21 27.79
CA ARG A 78 3.54 -29.20 28.45
C ARG A 78 3.79 -29.14 29.95
N PHE A 79 3.96 -27.91 30.47
CA PHE A 79 4.14 -27.64 31.91
C PHE A 79 3.00 -26.78 32.49
N PRO A 80 2.78 -26.81 33.81
CA PRO A 80 1.83 -25.91 34.47
C PRO A 80 2.14 -24.44 34.14
N GLY A 81 1.10 -23.68 33.77
CA GLY A 81 1.22 -22.25 33.42
C GLY A 81 1.40 -21.97 31.91
N PHE A 82 1.57 -22.99 31.06
CA PHE A 82 1.64 -22.77 29.61
C PHE A 82 0.29 -22.30 29.06
N ALA A 83 0.35 -21.38 28.10
CA ALA A 83 -0.82 -20.95 27.35
C ALA A 83 -1.46 -22.16 26.65
N ARG A 84 -2.79 -22.26 26.67
CA ARG A 84 -3.50 -23.40 26.06
C ARG A 84 -3.88 -23.14 24.60
N SER A 85 -3.96 -21.88 24.23
CA SER A 85 -4.40 -21.42 22.92
C SER A 85 -3.65 -20.17 22.50
N SER A 86 -3.50 -19.99 21.19
CA SER A 86 -3.05 -18.77 20.56
C SER A 86 -4.25 -18.04 19.97
N ASP A 87 -4.26 -16.71 20.09
CA ASP A 87 -5.24 -15.84 19.46
C ASP A 87 -4.55 -15.12 18.30
N THR A 88 -5.01 -15.36 17.07
CA THR A 88 -4.43 -14.79 15.85
C THR A 88 -5.46 -13.93 15.14
N ARG A 89 -5.11 -12.67 14.86
CA ARG A 89 -5.94 -11.81 14.01
C ARG A 89 -5.97 -12.37 12.60
N VAL A 90 -7.19 -12.50 12.07
CA VAL A 90 -7.42 -12.95 10.70
C VAL A 90 -7.88 -11.79 9.83
N PRO A 91 -7.52 -11.77 8.53
CA PRO A 91 -8.07 -10.79 7.63
C PRO A 91 -9.59 -10.98 7.51
N VAL A 92 -10.32 -9.88 7.37
CA VAL A 92 -11.75 -9.86 7.06
C VAL A 92 -11.95 -9.47 5.59
N ALA A 93 -13.21 -9.32 5.16
CA ALA A 93 -13.53 -8.88 3.81
C ALA A 93 -12.80 -7.56 3.47
N ASP A 94 -12.13 -7.54 2.32
CA ASP A 94 -11.41 -6.37 1.82
C ASP A 94 -12.36 -5.40 1.12
N GLY A 95 -12.60 -4.25 1.76
CA GLY A 95 -13.44 -3.17 1.22
C GLY A 95 -12.67 -2.11 0.43
N THR A 96 -11.38 -2.31 0.13
CA THR A 96 -10.51 -1.31 -0.49
C THR A 96 -10.20 -1.54 -1.96
N HIS A 97 -10.43 -2.74 -2.46
CA HIS A 97 -10.12 -3.10 -3.84
C HIS A 97 -11.09 -2.47 -4.86
N ILE A 98 -10.54 -1.87 -5.92
CA ILE A 98 -11.26 -1.19 -7.00
C ILE A 98 -10.74 -1.71 -8.34
N ARG A 99 -11.61 -2.40 -9.10
CA ARG A 99 -11.28 -2.85 -10.46
C ARG A 99 -11.65 -1.81 -11.50
N LEU A 100 -10.69 -1.45 -12.35
CA LEU A 100 -10.90 -0.55 -13.49
C LEU A 100 -10.92 -1.31 -14.80
N ARG A 101 -11.82 -0.93 -15.71
CA ARG A 101 -11.89 -1.47 -17.07
C ARG A 101 -11.95 -0.32 -18.08
N LEU A 102 -11.05 -0.36 -19.08
CA LEU A 102 -10.98 0.60 -20.19
C LEU A 102 -11.57 -0.06 -21.44
N GLY A 103 -12.85 0.22 -21.73
CA GLY A 103 -13.59 -0.52 -22.75
C GLY A 103 -13.73 -1.98 -22.35
N ASP A 104 -13.11 -2.89 -23.11
CA ASP A 104 -13.12 -4.33 -22.82
C ASP A 104 -11.84 -4.83 -22.13
N ALA A 105 -10.81 -3.98 -22.00
CA ALA A 105 -9.57 -4.34 -21.33
C ALA A 105 -9.64 -4.02 -19.83
N MET A 106 -9.33 -5.01 -18.97
CA MET A 106 -9.12 -4.75 -17.54
C MET A 106 -7.82 -3.97 -17.35
N LEU A 107 -7.80 -3.04 -16.40
CA LEU A 107 -6.56 -2.47 -15.91
C LEU A 107 -5.75 -3.60 -15.25
N ASP A 108 -4.61 -3.92 -15.84
CA ASP A 108 -3.71 -4.95 -15.36
C ASP A 108 -2.33 -4.32 -15.14
N LEU A 109 -1.98 -4.06 -13.88
CA LEU A 109 -0.74 -3.40 -13.53
C LEU A 109 0.50 -4.26 -13.82
N GLN A 110 0.35 -5.56 -14.07
CA GLN A 110 1.45 -6.47 -14.42
C GLN A 110 1.74 -6.46 -15.92
N HIS A 111 0.73 -6.28 -16.78
CA HIS A 111 0.87 -6.39 -18.23
C HIS A 111 0.89 -5.04 -18.98
N GLY A 112 0.62 -3.92 -18.30
CA GLY A 112 0.80 -2.58 -18.86
C GLY A 112 2.10 -1.88 -18.46
N GLU A 113 2.25 -0.64 -18.89
CA GLU A 113 3.42 0.20 -18.61
C GLU A 113 3.06 1.29 -17.60
N ARG A 114 3.72 1.27 -16.44
CA ARG A 114 3.59 2.35 -15.44
C ARG A 114 4.52 3.50 -15.83
N LEU A 115 3.94 4.57 -16.38
CA LEU A 115 4.67 5.76 -16.87
C LEU A 115 5.14 6.67 -15.73
N ALA A 116 4.31 6.83 -14.70
CA ALA A 116 4.63 7.60 -13.52
C ALA A 116 3.97 6.99 -12.28
N PHE A 117 4.63 7.11 -11.14
CA PHE A 117 4.13 6.62 -9.86
C PHE A 117 4.61 7.49 -8.72
N LYS A 118 3.70 7.78 -7.81
CA LYS A 118 4.02 8.32 -6.49
C LYS A 118 3.01 7.76 -5.49
N ARG A 119 3.49 7.28 -4.35
CA ARG A 119 2.68 7.14 -3.14
C ARG A 119 3.29 7.91 -1.98
N GLU A 120 2.42 8.37 -1.09
CA GLU A 120 2.76 9.20 0.06
C GLU A 120 1.88 8.80 1.25
N LEU A 121 2.49 8.61 2.41
CA LEU A 121 1.81 8.54 3.69
C LEU A 121 2.14 9.81 4.47
N ASP A 122 1.11 10.62 4.71
CA ASP A 122 1.19 11.78 5.60
C ASP A 122 0.93 11.32 7.04
N LEU A 123 1.98 11.31 7.85
CA LEU A 123 1.95 10.85 9.23
C LEU A 123 1.24 11.82 10.18
N ARG A 124 1.11 13.10 9.82
CA ARG A 124 0.36 14.09 10.62
C ARG A 124 -1.15 13.88 10.46
N GLN A 125 -1.56 13.58 9.22
CA GLN A 125 -2.97 13.45 8.86
C GLN A 125 -3.48 12.00 8.88
N GLY A 126 -2.59 11.01 8.94
CA GLY A 126 -2.96 9.60 8.78
C GLY A 126 -3.58 9.33 7.40
N CYS A 127 -3.06 9.98 6.36
CA CYS A 127 -3.65 9.95 5.02
C CYS A 127 -2.67 9.33 4.02
N TYR A 128 -3.10 8.25 3.39
CA TYR A 128 -2.45 7.64 2.23
C TYR A 128 -2.89 8.36 0.96
N ARG A 129 -1.94 8.60 0.06
CA ARG A 129 -2.19 9.21 -1.26
C ARG A 129 -1.35 8.49 -2.30
N GLN A 130 -1.94 8.23 -3.45
CA GLN A 130 -1.25 7.69 -4.61
C GLN A 130 -1.68 8.43 -5.87
N ALA A 131 -0.71 8.62 -6.77
CA ALA A 131 -0.91 9.08 -8.12
C ALA A 131 -0.14 8.15 -9.05
N MET A 132 -0.81 7.66 -10.09
CA MET A 132 -0.21 6.77 -11.08
C MET A 132 -0.67 7.15 -12.49
N THR A 133 0.27 7.25 -13.41
CA THR A 133 -0.03 7.29 -14.84
C THR A 133 0.33 5.93 -15.42
N TRP A 134 -0.64 5.27 -16.03
CA TRP A 134 -0.48 3.93 -16.58
C TRP A 134 -0.94 3.88 -18.02
N ARG A 135 -0.21 3.11 -18.84
CA ARG A 135 -0.52 2.87 -20.25
C ARG A 135 -0.88 1.41 -20.46
N ALA A 136 -2.05 1.18 -21.05
CA ALA A 136 -2.52 -0.13 -21.47
C ALA A 136 -1.70 -0.66 -22.64
N SER A 137 -1.70 -1.98 -22.83
CA SER A 137 -1.12 -2.62 -24.02
C SER A 137 -1.80 -2.17 -25.32
N SER A 138 -3.04 -1.67 -25.26
CA SER A 138 -3.75 -1.03 -26.37
C SER A 138 -3.27 0.39 -26.71
N GLY A 139 -2.42 0.98 -25.87
CA GLY A 139 -1.91 2.35 -25.98
C GLY A 139 -2.74 3.40 -25.22
N ALA A 140 -3.92 3.06 -24.69
CA ALA A 140 -4.71 3.96 -23.86
C ALA A 140 -3.95 4.36 -22.59
N ILE A 141 -4.04 5.63 -22.19
CA ILE A 141 -3.37 6.16 -20.99
C ILE A 141 -4.43 6.61 -19.99
N VAL A 142 -4.27 6.22 -18.73
CA VAL A 142 -5.11 6.63 -17.61
C VAL A 142 -4.24 7.24 -16.52
N GLU A 143 -4.74 8.31 -15.90
CA GLU A 143 -4.22 8.83 -14.64
C GLU A 143 -5.17 8.42 -13.54
N ILE A 144 -4.61 7.89 -12.46
CA ILE A 144 -5.34 7.43 -11.28
C ILE A 144 -4.83 8.21 -10.08
N ILE A 145 -5.74 8.82 -9.32
CA ILE A 145 -5.44 9.52 -8.07
C ILE A 145 -6.32 8.93 -6.97
N ALA A 146 -5.69 8.16 -6.08
CA ALA A 146 -6.33 7.58 -4.91
C ALA A 146 -5.89 8.28 -3.63
N GLN A 147 -6.82 8.43 -2.70
CA GLN A 147 -6.54 8.88 -1.35
C GLN A 147 -7.37 8.09 -0.37
N ARG A 148 -6.75 7.66 0.73
CA ARG A 148 -7.39 6.80 1.72
C ARG A 148 -7.06 7.27 3.12
N LEU A 149 -8.02 7.14 4.02
CA LEU A 149 -7.85 7.34 5.45
C LEU A 149 -8.71 6.35 6.23
N VAL A 150 -8.25 5.99 7.43
CA VAL A 150 -9.06 5.30 8.44
C VAL A 150 -9.39 6.33 9.50
N ALA A 151 -10.68 6.62 9.70
CA ALA A 151 -11.11 7.73 10.54
C ALA A 151 -10.75 7.46 12.00
N LEU A 152 -9.99 8.35 12.64
CA LEU A 152 -9.56 8.15 14.02
C LEU A 152 -10.73 8.20 15.01
N GLU A 153 -11.70 9.08 14.77
CA GLU A 153 -12.82 9.33 15.68
C GLU A 153 -14.04 8.43 15.44
N ILE A 154 -14.11 7.76 14.29
CA ILE A 154 -15.26 6.93 13.90
C ILE A 154 -14.79 5.48 13.73
N PRO A 155 -15.07 4.60 14.72
CA PRO A 155 -14.72 3.19 14.65
C PRO A 155 -15.22 2.51 13.37
N GLY A 156 -14.38 1.68 12.76
CA GLY A 156 -14.74 0.93 11.56
C GLY A 156 -14.94 1.74 10.27
N LEU A 157 -14.74 3.06 10.27
CA LEU A 157 -14.88 3.87 9.05
C LEU A 157 -13.54 4.01 8.31
N LEU A 158 -13.57 3.64 7.04
CA LEU A 158 -12.54 3.93 6.05
C LEU A 158 -13.17 4.72 4.89
N ALA A 159 -12.46 5.73 4.40
CA ALA A 159 -12.89 6.52 3.26
C ALA A 159 -11.84 6.46 2.16
N ILE A 160 -12.30 6.24 0.93
CA ILE A 160 -11.48 6.30 -0.29
C ILE A 160 -12.04 7.40 -1.17
N ARG A 161 -11.17 8.30 -1.60
CA ARG A 161 -11.43 9.21 -2.71
C ARG A 161 -10.62 8.73 -3.90
N TYR A 162 -11.33 8.35 -4.95
CA TYR A 162 -10.76 7.75 -6.15
C TYR A 162 -11.15 8.59 -7.37
N ARG A 163 -10.18 8.95 -8.21
CA ARG A 163 -10.37 9.79 -9.41
C ARG A 163 -9.57 9.24 -10.57
#